data_AF-X1IF34-F1
#
_entry.id   AF-X1IF34-F1
#
_cell.length_a   1.000
_cell.length_b   1.000
_cell.length_c   1.000
_cell.angle_alpha   90.00
_cell.angle_beta   90.00
_cell.angle_gamma   90.00
#
_symmetry.space_group_name_H-M   'P 1'
#
loop_
_entity.id
_entity.type
_entity.pdbx_description
1 polymer ?
#
loop_
_entity_poly.entity_id
_entity_poly.type
_entity_poly.pdbx_seq_one_letter_code
_entity_poly.pdbx_strand_id
1 'polypeptide(L)'
;GKTRTAVEKARIEVRSFDENSPYRVLFLSFSNAAIYRLLSSANIVFSRHEKHYLKFMTFHSCAADILRNYGRFVGLPNKIKIMNTLEEKFIAFEKGWTNLDKDYYEKLQTLAKTEGLLAFSVLIDFAIKLFTFCNNISEIIGRKYKMIIVDEFQDSSEEQWKLLKLLGQNSQVIAFGDPNQIIYSSMHSATRRRFEEFKKWKQIEETSFSSTNFRCKDDEILLFANCLLNATPYNKVENS
;
A
#
# COMPACT_ATOMS: atom_id res chain seq x y z
N GLY A 1 -6.73 13.94 -11.52
CA GLY A 1 -6.06 14.71 -10.44
C GLY A 1 -5.17 13.83 -9.59
N LYS A 2 -5.76 13.00 -8.72
CA LYS A 2 -5.10 12.23 -7.64
C LYS A 2 -3.77 11.57 -8.04
N THR A 3 -3.77 10.82 -9.13
CA THR A 3 -2.59 10.08 -9.62
C THR A 3 -1.47 10.98 -10.11
N ARG A 4 -1.79 12.09 -10.81
CA ARG A 4 -0.77 13.07 -11.22
C ARG A 4 -0.13 13.69 -9.98
N THR A 5 -0.93 14.07 -8.99
CA THR A 5 -0.40 14.60 -7.72
C THR A 5 0.47 13.59 -6.98
N ALA A 6 0.04 12.33 -6.88
CA ALA A 6 0.81 11.25 -6.26
C ALA A 6 2.21 11.12 -6.88
N VAL A 7 2.26 11.11 -8.22
CA VAL A 7 3.50 11.01 -9.01
C VAL A 7 4.37 12.25 -8.83
N GLU A 8 3.80 13.45 -8.84
CA GLU A 8 4.53 14.70 -8.64
C GLU A 8 5.11 14.81 -7.23
N LYS A 9 4.35 14.43 -6.18
CA LYS A 9 4.86 14.43 -4.81
C LYS A 9 6.02 13.45 -4.65
N ALA A 10 5.90 12.25 -5.23
CA ALA A 10 7.00 11.29 -5.26
C ALA A 10 8.23 11.84 -5.99
N ARG A 11 8.05 12.62 -7.06
CA ARG A 11 9.17 13.23 -7.80
C ARG A 11 9.95 14.21 -6.94
N ILE A 12 9.25 15.03 -6.17
CA ILE A 12 9.90 15.98 -5.27
C ILE A 12 10.70 15.23 -4.20
N GLU A 13 10.13 14.17 -3.63
CA GLU A 13 10.83 13.32 -2.65
C GLU A 13 12.05 12.63 -3.27
N VAL A 14 11.93 12.03 -4.46
CA VAL A 14 13.07 11.37 -5.12
C VAL A 14 14.21 12.35 -5.41
N ARG A 15 13.90 13.61 -5.75
CA ARG A 15 14.91 14.64 -6.02
C ARG A 15 15.59 15.18 -4.77
N SER A 16 15.04 14.92 -3.57
CA SER A 16 15.72 15.24 -2.32
C SER A 16 16.72 14.15 -1.88
N PHE A 17 16.74 13.00 -2.57
CA PHE A 17 17.66 11.92 -2.27
C PHE A 17 19.03 12.17 -2.89
N ASP A 18 20.08 11.91 -2.12
CA ASP A 18 21.46 11.83 -2.62
C ASP A 18 21.63 10.65 -3.58
N GLU A 19 22.64 10.71 -4.45
CA GLU A 19 22.89 9.72 -5.52
C GLU A 19 23.07 8.27 -5.03
N ASN A 20 23.50 8.08 -3.78
CA ASN A 20 23.69 6.76 -3.15
C ASN A 20 22.66 6.48 -2.04
N SER A 21 21.56 7.22 -2.02
CA SER A 21 20.53 7.07 -1.00
C SER A 21 19.91 5.66 -1.02
N PRO A 22 19.78 4.98 0.14
CA PRO A 22 19.08 3.70 0.21
C PRO A 22 17.56 3.86 0.14
N TYR A 23 17.06 5.11 0.25
CA TYR A 23 15.64 5.41 0.32
C TYR A 23 14.93 5.19 -1.00
N ARG A 24 13.66 4.83 -0.90
CA ARG A 24 12.75 4.64 -2.04
C ARG A 24 11.38 5.22 -1.70
N VAL A 25 10.62 5.52 -2.74
CA VAL A 25 9.19 5.81 -2.65
C VAL A 25 8.42 4.55 -3.07
N LEU A 26 7.58 4.04 -2.18
CA LEU A 26 6.71 2.89 -2.43
C LEU A 26 5.32 3.36 -2.83
N PHE A 27 4.93 3.10 -4.06
CA PHE A 27 3.54 3.13 -4.50
C PHE A 27 2.88 1.78 -4.17
N LEU A 28 1.85 1.83 -3.35
CA LEU A 28 1.12 0.67 -2.86
C LEU A 28 -0.33 0.74 -3.32
N SER A 29 -0.87 -0.35 -3.86
CA SER A 29 -2.27 -0.39 -4.29
C SER A 29 -2.93 -1.75 -4.07
N PHE A 30 -4.24 -1.78 -4.23
CA PHE A 30 -5.09 -2.96 -4.02
C PHE A 30 -5.22 -3.83 -5.27
N SER A 31 -5.00 -3.25 -6.46
CA SER A 31 -5.13 -3.96 -7.73
C SER A 31 -3.91 -3.78 -8.63
N ASN A 32 -3.67 -4.78 -9.47
CA ASN A 32 -2.63 -4.68 -10.50
C ASN A 32 -2.96 -3.57 -11.52
N ALA A 33 -4.25 -3.35 -11.83
CA ALA A 33 -4.69 -2.32 -12.76
C ALA A 33 -4.29 -0.91 -12.28
N ALA A 34 -4.49 -0.61 -10.99
CA ALA A 34 -4.06 0.65 -10.39
C ALA A 34 -2.53 0.80 -10.40
N ILE A 35 -1.79 -0.29 -10.13
CA ILE A 35 -0.33 -0.30 -10.25
C ILE A 35 0.13 0.00 -11.68
N TYR A 36 -0.46 -0.62 -12.69
CA TYR A 36 -0.14 -0.34 -14.10
C TYR A 36 -0.44 1.13 -14.46
N ARG A 37 -1.56 1.68 -13.97
CA ARG A 37 -1.92 3.08 -14.17
C ARG A 37 -0.87 4.03 -13.57
N LEU A 38 -0.42 3.76 -12.36
CA LEU A 38 0.64 4.53 -11.68
C LEU A 38 1.99 4.40 -12.40
N LEU A 39 2.36 3.19 -12.82
CA LEU A 39 3.58 2.93 -13.58
C LEU A 39 3.60 3.69 -14.91
N SER A 40 2.51 3.66 -15.67
CA SER A 40 2.38 4.41 -16.93
C SER A 40 2.54 5.91 -16.71
N SER A 41 1.93 6.46 -15.65
CA SER A 41 2.08 7.88 -15.30
C SER A 41 3.52 8.21 -14.88
N ALA A 42 4.16 7.36 -14.06
CA ALA A 42 5.54 7.56 -13.65
C ALA A 42 6.52 7.46 -14.83
N ASN A 43 6.19 6.64 -15.84
CA ASN A 43 7.04 6.48 -17.01
C ASN A 43 7.20 7.75 -17.85
N ILE A 44 6.18 8.63 -17.82
CA ILE A 44 6.16 9.92 -18.51
C ILE A 44 6.93 10.99 -17.72
N VAL A 45 6.85 10.93 -16.39
CA VAL A 45 7.27 12.04 -15.51
C VAL A 45 8.71 11.88 -14.99
N PHE A 46 9.17 10.65 -14.79
CA PHE A 46 10.48 10.36 -14.20
C PHE A 46 11.52 9.97 -15.25
N SER A 47 12.77 10.43 -15.03
CA SER A 47 13.93 9.95 -15.78
C SER A 47 14.26 8.48 -15.45
N ARG A 48 15.11 7.85 -16.27
CA ARG A 48 15.56 6.47 -16.03
C ARG A 48 16.27 6.31 -14.68
N HIS A 49 17.06 7.31 -14.29
CA HIS A 49 17.76 7.32 -13.00
C HIS A 49 16.77 7.43 -11.83
N GLU A 50 15.84 8.39 -11.87
CA GLU A 50 14.88 8.59 -10.78
C GLU A 50 13.95 7.37 -10.59
N LYS A 51 13.62 6.63 -11.66
CA LYS A 51 12.83 5.39 -11.57
C LYS A 51 13.47 4.32 -10.69
N HIS A 52 14.78 4.34 -10.46
CA HIS A 52 15.46 3.40 -9.55
C HIS A 52 14.94 3.52 -8.10
N TYR A 53 14.56 4.73 -7.70
CA TYR A 53 14.06 5.05 -6.37
C TYR A 53 12.57 4.73 -6.20
N LEU A 54 11.89 4.30 -7.26
CA LEU A 54 10.46 4.00 -7.22
C LEU A 54 10.22 2.49 -7.09
N LYS A 55 9.26 2.12 -6.25
CA LYS A 55 8.76 0.75 -6.15
C LYS A 55 7.24 0.78 -6.28
N PHE A 56 6.69 -0.09 -7.10
CA PHE A 56 5.24 -0.21 -7.31
C PHE A 56 4.81 -1.63 -6.97
N MET A 57 3.90 -1.80 -6.02
CA MET A 57 3.50 -3.11 -5.52
C MET A 57 2.03 -3.14 -5.12
N THR A 58 1.39 -4.28 -5.28
CA THR A 58 0.16 -4.55 -4.54
C THR A 58 0.48 -4.86 -3.07
N PHE A 59 -0.52 -4.76 -2.18
CA PHE A 59 -0.37 -5.21 -0.78
C PHE A 59 0.16 -6.65 -0.66
N HIS A 60 -0.38 -7.58 -1.44
CA HIS A 60 0.07 -8.97 -1.46
C HIS A 60 1.50 -9.12 -1.98
N SER A 61 1.87 -8.36 -3.01
CA SER A 61 3.25 -8.38 -3.52
C SER A 61 4.22 -7.81 -2.49
N CYS A 62 3.84 -6.74 -1.78
CA CYS A 62 4.61 -6.15 -0.70
C CYS A 62 4.79 -7.14 0.46
N ALA A 63 3.71 -7.78 0.91
CA ALA A 63 3.76 -8.85 1.91
C ALA A 63 4.68 -10.00 1.48
N ALA A 64 4.56 -10.47 0.23
CA ALA A 64 5.43 -11.51 -0.31
C ALA A 64 6.91 -11.10 -0.35
N ASP A 65 7.24 -9.86 -0.77
CA ASP A 65 8.62 -9.34 -0.75
C ASP A 65 9.19 -9.34 0.67
N ILE A 66 8.41 -8.86 1.65
CA ILE A 66 8.82 -8.84 3.06
C ILE A 66 9.03 -10.26 3.59
N LEU A 67 8.10 -11.18 3.33
CA LEU A 67 8.19 -12.57 3.78
C LEU A 67 9.33 -13.34 3.12
N ARG A 68 9.68 -13.05 1.87
CA ARG A 68 10.87 -13.65 1.24
C ARG A 68 12.17 -13.28 1.96
N ASN A 69 12.25 -12.06 2.48
CA ASN A 69 13.45 -11.56 3.16
C ASN A 69 13.49 -11.94 4.64
N TYR A 70 12.33 -11.92 5.31
CA TYR A 70 12.22 -11.96 6.77
C TYR A 70 11.26 -13.03 7.31
N GLY A 71 10.62 -13.82 6.45
CA GLY A 71 9.62 -14.81 6.84
C GLY A 71 10.10 -15.86 7.83
N ARG A 72 11.41 -16.14 7.87
CA ARG A 72 12.02 -17.06 8.84
C ARG A 72 11.73 -16.68 10.29
N PHE A 73 11.57 -15.39 10.60
CA PHE A 73 11.27 -14.91 11.94
C PHE A 73 9.84 -15.22 12.41
N VAL A 74 8.97 -15.69 11.50
CA VAL A 74 7.62 -16.18 11.82
C VAL A 74 7.44 -17.67 11.52
N GLY A 75 8.56 -18.40 11.44
CA GLY A 75 8.57 -19.84 11.25
C GLY A 75 8.27 -20.30 9.81
N LEU A 76 8.42 -19.41 8.81
CA LEU A 76 8.44 -19.83 7.41
C LEU A 76 9.81 -20.42 7.04
N PRO A 77 9.88 -21.39 6.13
CA PRO A 77 11.15 -21.93 5.67
C PRO A 77 11.94 -20.91 4.83
N ASN A 78 13.23 -21.17 4.62
CA ASN A 78 14.12 -20.29 3.86
C ASN A 78 13.69 -20.08 2.40
N LYS A 79 13.03 -21.07 1.80
CA LYS A 79 12.50 -21.00 0.45
C LYS A 79 10.98 -21.02 0.54
N ILE A 80 10.36 -19.92 0.12
CA ILE A 80 8.91 -19.82 0.02
C ILE A 80 8.48 -19.68 -1.43
N LYS A 81 7.36 -20.32 -1.77
CA LYS A 81 6.66 -20.18 -3.06
C LYS A 81 5.29 -19.58 -2.79
N ILE A 82 4.96 -18.53 -3.52
CA ILE A 82 3.60 -17.96 -3.55
C ILE A 82 2.81 -18.76 -4.57
N MET A 83 1.76 -19.42 -4.12
CA MET A 83 0.87 -20.21 -4.98
C MET A 83 -0.13 -19.31 -5.69
N ASN A 84 -0.42 -19.62 -6.95
CA ASN A 84 -1.60 -19.10 -7.61
C ASN A 84 -2.85 -19.90 -7.23
N THR A 85 -4.03 -19.42 -7.63
CA THR A 85 -5.31 -20.05 -7.29
C THR A 85 -5.46 -21.48 -7.82
N LEU A 86 -4.86 -21.82 -8.96
CA LEU A 86 -4.91 -23.18 -9.50
C LEU A 86 -4.02 -24.12 -8.71
N GLU A 87 -2.81 -23.68 -8.36
CA GLU A 87 -1.88 -24.45 -7.52
C GLU A 87 -2.47 -24.72 -6.13
N GLU A 88 -3.08 -23.71 -5.50
CA GLU A 88 -3.78 -23.87 -4.22
C GLU A 88 -4.91 -24.90 -4.33
N LYS A 89 -5.77 -24.80 -5.35
CA LYS A 89 -6.88 -25.73 -5.57
C LYS A 89 -6.40 -27.15 -5.85
N PHE A 90 -5.32 -27.30 -6.61
CA PHE A 90 -4.74 -28.61 -6.92
C PHE A 90 -4.20 -29.29 -5.66
N ILE A 91 -3.42 -28.56 -4.84
CA ILE A 91 -2.91 -29.08 -3.56
C ILE A 91 -4.05 -29.40 -2.59
N ALA A 92 -5.06 -28.53 -2.52
CA ALA A 92 -6.24 -28.79 -1.70
C ALA A 92 -6.95 -30.09 -2.14
N PHE A 93 -7.12 -30.29 -3.45
CA PHE A 93 -7.69 -31.52 -4.00
C PHE A 93 -6.85 -32.76 -3.65
N GLU A 94 -5.53 -32.72 -3.86
CA GLU A 94 -4.62 -33.84 -3.53
C GLU A 94 -4.63 -34.18 -2.04
N LYS A 95 -4.76 -33.19 -1.16
CA LYS A 95 -4.82 -33.37 0.29
C LYS A 95 -6.24 -33.65 0.82
N GLY A 96 -7.24 -33.73 -0.06
CA GLY A 96 -8.64 -33.97 0.32
C GLY A 96 -9.27 -32.82 1.14
N TRP A 97 -8.77 -31.59 0.97
CA TRP A 97 -9.29 -30.40 1.63
C TRP A 97 -10.40 -29.75 0.80
N THR A 98 -11.35 -29.12 1.48
CA THR A 98 -12.35 -28.27 0.83
C THR A 98 -12.28 -26.86 1.39
N ASN A 99 -12.58 -25.85 0.56
CA ASN A 99 -12.69 -24.46 1.02
C ASN A 99 -13.90 -24.23 1.95
N LEU A 100 -14.74 -25.25 2.17
CA LEU A 100 -15.83 -25.26 3.13
C LEU A 100 -15.39 -25.84 4.49
N ASP A 101 -14.20 -26.45 4.58
CA ASP A 101 -13.68 -26.95 5.83
C ASP A 101 -13.48 -25.77 6.80
N LYS A 102 -13.98 -25.92 8.04
CA LYS A 102 -13.86 -24.86 9.06
C LYS A 102 -12.39 -24.50 9.35
N ASP A 103 -11.50 -25.47 9.20
CA ASP A 103 -10.06 -25.36 9.41
C ASP A 103 -9.26 -25.12 8.11
N TYR A 104 -9.91 -24.85 6.97
CA TYR A 104 -9.22 -24.67 5.69
C TYR A 104 -8.14 -23.59 5.76
N TYR A 105 -8.42 -22.47 6.44
CA TYR A 105 -7.46 -21.40 6.62
C TYR A 105 -6.25 -21.83 7.47
N GLU A 106 -6.48 -22.62 8.51
CA GLU A 106 -5.44 -23.15 9.40
C GLU A 106 -4.56 -24.20 8.69
N LYS A 107 -5.17 -25.01 7.82
CA LYS A 107 -4.48 -25.91 6.89
C LYS A 107 -3.54 -25.14 5.96
N LEU A 108 -3.99 -24.03 5.36
CA LEU A 108 -3.15 -23.17 4.53
C LEU A 108 -2.00 -22.52 5.33
N GLN A 109 -2.25 -22.09 6.57
CA GLN A 109 -1.19 -21.58 7.44
C GLN A 109 -0.16 -22.65 7.81
N THR A 110 -0.61 -23.88 8.05
CA THR A 110 0.26 -25.02 8.32
C THR A 110 1.13 -25.33 7.11
N LEU A 111 0.51 -25.44 5.92
CA LEU A 111 1.19 -25.65 4.65
C LEU A 111 2.30 -24.61 4.38
N ALA A 112 2.02 -23.34 4.67
CA ALA A 112 3.00 -22.26 4.55
C ALA A 112 4.24 -22.48 5.43
N LYS A 113 4.06 -22.95 6.68
CA LYS A 113 5.15 -23.18 7.62
C LYS A 113 5.91 -24.48 7.35
N THR A 114 5.20 -25.55 7.00
CA THR A 114 5.82 -26.88 6.85
C THR A 114 6.45 -27.07 5.47
N GLU A 115 5.81 -26.56 4.42
CA GLU A 115 6.22 -26.80 3.02
C GLU A 115 6.70 -25.52 2.31
N GLY A 116 6.52 -24.34 2.92
CA GLY A 116 6.89 -23.07 2.29
C GLY A 116 5.97 -22.67 1.14
N LEU A 117 4.79 -23.29 1.02
CA LEU A 117 3.81 -23.01 0.00
C LEU A 117 2.73 -22.09 0.56
N LEU A 118 2.74 -20.82 0.14
CA LEU A 118 1.87 -19.78 0.67
C LEU A 118 0.77 -19.46 -0.33
N ALA A 119 -0.49 -19.65 0.09
CA ALA A 119 -1.65 -19.10 -0.60
C ALA A 119 -1.71 -17.56 -0.46
N PHE A 120 -2.41 -16.89 -1.38
CA PHE A 120 -2.58 -15.44 -1.32
C PHE A 120 -3.28 -14.97 -0.03
N SER A 121 -4.27 -15.74 0.43
CA SER A 121 -5.09 -15.43 1.61
C SER A 121 -4.29 -15.33 2.92
N VAL A 122 -3.16 -16.03 3.04
CA VAL A 122 -2.35 -16.04 4.27
C VAL A 122 -1.22 -15.02 4.27
N LEU A 123 -0.91 -14.38 3.13
CA LEU A 123 0.28 -13.53 3.00
C LEU A 123 0.26 -12.32 3.92
N ILE A 124 -0.86 -11.59 3.93
CA ILE A 124 -0.98 -10.37 4.72
C ILE A 124 -0.92 -10.72 6.21
N ASP A 125 -1.57 -11.82 6.62
CA ASP A 125 -1.54 -12.28 8.00
C ASP A 125 -0.14 -12.69 8.47
N PHE A 126 0.63 -13.41 7.65
CA PHE A 126 2.03 -13.71 7.99
C PHE A 126 2.88 -12.45 8.06
N ALA A 127 2.66 -11.49 7.16
CA ALA A 127 3.37 -10.21 7.20
C ALA A 127 3.02 -9.43 8.49
N ILE A 128 1.74 -9.32 8.84
CA ILE A 128 1.30 -8.68 10.10
C ILE A 128 1.95 -9.39 11.29
N LYS A 129 1.87 -10.73 11.36
CA LYS A 129 2.53 -11.53 12.42
C LYS A 129 4.01 -11.17 12.53
N LEU A 130 4.71 -11.06 11.39
CA LEU A 130 6.13 -10.71 11.38
C LEU A 130 6.40 -9.34 12.01
N PHE A 131 5.65 -8.31 11.63
CA PHE A 131 5.82 -6.99 12.25
C PHE A 131 5.49 -7.00 13.74
N THR A 132 4.46 -7.76 14.16
CA THR A 132 4.08 -7.84 15.58
C THR A 132 5.09 -8.61 16.43
N PHE A 133 5.74 -9.64 15.87
CA PHE A 133 6.76 -10.41 16.58
C PHE A 133 8.14 -9.72 16.54
N CYS A 134 8.41 -8.94 15.50
CA CYS A 134 9.72 -8.31 15.28
C CYS A 134 9.57 -6.81 15.03
N ASN A 135 9.52 -6.03 16.11
CA ASN A 135 9.34 -4.57 16.06
C ASN A 135 10.38 -3.86 15.16
N ASN A 136 11.61 -4.38 15.09
CA ASN A 136 12.70 -3.81 14.27
C ASN A 136 12.42 -3.88 12.75
N ILE A 137 11.52 -4.76 12.29
CA ILE A 137 11.18 -4.85 10.87
C ILE A 137 10.57 -3.53 10.39
N SER A 138 9.76 -2.85 11.21
CA SER A 138 9.19 -1.56 10.83
C SER A 138 10.26 -0.49 10.61
N GLU A 139 11.31 -0.45 11.44
CA GLU A 139 12.42 0.48 11.23
C GLU A 139 13.19 0.16 9.95
N ILE A 140 13.46 -1.11 9.68
CA ILE A 140 14.15 -1.54 8.45
C ILE A 140 13.34 -1.12 7.21
N ILE A 141 12.02 -1.31 7.25
CA ILE A 141 11.12 -0.90 6.19
C ILE A 141 11.10 0.63 6.06
N GLY A 142 11.05 1.40 7.16
CA GLY A 142 11.12 2.86 7.11
C GLY A 142 12.44 3.41 6.55
N ARG A 143 13.56 2.72 6.83
CA ARG A 143 14.87 3.05 6.24
C ARG A 143 14.97 2.72 4.75
N LYS A 144 14.13 1.81 4.24
CA LYS A 144 14.05 1.48 2.81
C LYS A 144 13.03 2.35 2.08
N TYR A 145 11.85 2.56 2.67
CA TYR A 145 10.76 3.32 2.06
C TYR A 145 10.50 4.58 2.89
N LYS A 146 11.15 5.69 2.51
CA LYS A 146 10.99 6.97 3.20
C LYS A 146 9.56 7.49 3.07
N MET A 147 8.95 7.24 1.90
CA MET A 147 7.57 7.58 1.58
C MET A 147 6.81 6.37 1.04
N ILE A 148 5.57 6.21 1.50
CA ILE A 148 4.60 5.24 1.01
C ILE A 148 3.38 5.99 0.50
N ILE A 149 3.06 5.83 -0.77
CA ILE A 149 1.88 6.42 -1.40
C ILE A 149 0.88 5.31 -1.69
N VAL A 150 -0.31 5.42 -1.12
CA VAL A 150 -1.40 4.47 -1.27
C VAL A 150 -2.44 5.04 -2.22
N ASP A 151 -2.81 4.30 -3.26
CA ASP A 151 -3.87 4.66 -4.20
C ASP A 151 -5.10 3.76 -4.02
N GLU A 152 -6.28 4.28 -4.36
CA GLU A 152 -7.59 3.64 -4.13
C GLU A 152 -7.83 3.24 -2.65
N PHE A 153 -7.44 4.11 -1.70
CA PHE A 153 -7.49 3.81 -0.26
C PHE A 153 -8.89 3.39 0.22
N GLN A 154 -9.95 3.82 -0.46
CA GLN A 154 -11.32 3.44 -0.13
C GLN A 154 -11.59 1.93 -0.21
N ASP A 155 -10.83 1.21 -1.04
CA ASP A 155 -11.05 -0.21 -1.35
C ASP A 155 -10.23 -1.16 -0.44
N SER A 156 -9.61 -0.65 0.62
CA SER A 156 -8.83 -1.46 1.56
C SER A 156 -9.68 -2.43 2.40
N SER A 157 -9.12 -3.61 2.67
CA SER A 157 -9.59 -4.49 3.75
C SER A 157 -9.02 -4.07 5.11
N GLU A 158 -9.55 -4.63 6.19
CA GLU A 158 -9.04 -4.38 7.55
C GLU A 158 -7.61 -4.90 7.75
N GLU A 159 -7.28 -6.05 7.16
CA GLU A 159 -5.95 -6.66 7.20
C GLU A 159 -4.94 -5.78 6.44
N GLN A 160 -5.32 -5.27 5.27
CA GLN A 160 -4.49 -4.36 4.50
C GLN A 160 -4.26 -3.04 5.24
N TRP A 161 -5.30 -2.52 5.90
CA TRP A 161 -5.18 -1.33 6.74
C TRP A 161 -4.24 -1.56 7.93
N LYS A 162 -4.36 -2.70 8.63
CA LYS A 162 -3.43 -3.09 9.70
C LYS A 162 -1.99 -3.17 9.18
N LEU A 163 -1.78 -3.84 8.04
CA LEU A 163 -0.46 -3.94 7.43
C LEU A 163 0.09 -2.56 7.05
N LEU A 164 -0.72 -1.67 6.48
CA LEU A 164 -0.30 -0.31 6.14
C LEU A 164 0.19 0.47 7.38
N LYS A 165 -0.51 0.34 8.52
CA LYS A 165 -0.09 1.00 9.77
C LYS A 165 1.29 0.54 10.23
N LEU A 166 1.57 -0.77 10.12
CA LEU A 166 2.84 -1.37 10.51
C LEU A 166 3.97 -0.98 9.54
N LEU A 167 3.70 -0.99 8.24
CA LEU A 167 4.63 -0.54 7.19
C LEU A 167 4.98 0.94 7.35
N GLY A 168 3.96 1.76 7.62
CA GLY A 168 4.05 3.21 7.60
C GLY A 168 4.38 3.86 8.94
N GLN A 169 4.78 3.10 9.94
CA GLN A 169 5.12 3.63 11.27
C GLN A 169 6.37 4.52 11.21
N ASN A 170 7.36 4.16 10.39
CA ASN A 170 8.62 4.89 10.23
C ASN A 170 8.75 5.57 8.84
N SER A 171 7.62 5.73 8.14
CA SER A 171 7.55 6.32 6.79
C SER A 171 6.54 7.46 6.75
N GLN A 172 6.76 8.43 5.86
CA GLN A 172 5.68 9.32 5.46
C GLN A 172 4.66 8.52 4.65
N VAL A 173 3.38 8.57 5.03
CA VAL A 173 2.31 7.87 4.30
C VAL A 173 1.34 8.88 3.74
N ILE A 174 1.06 8.77 2.44
CA ILE A 174 0.08 9.59 1.74
C ILE A 174 -0.96 8.64 1.15
N ALA A 175 -2.22 8.81 1.52
CA ALA A 175 -3.31 7.99 1.00
C ALA A 175 -4.21 8.83 0.09
N PHE A 176 -4.40 8.35 -1.14
CA PHE A 176 -5.36 8.89 -2.09
C PHE A 176 -6.56 7.97 -2.17
N GLY A 177 -7.76 8.53 -2.09
CA GLY A 177 -8.98 7.78 -2.32
C GLY A 177 -10.19 8.68 -2.53
N ASP A 178 -11.32 8.07 -2.86
CA ASP A 178 -12.62 8.74 -2.97
C ASP A 178 -13.67 8.02 -2.13
N PRO A 179 -14.18 8.62 -1.05
CA PRO A 179 -15.30 8.07 -0.31
C PRO A 179 -16.59 7.96 -1.15
N ASN A 180 -16.71 8.72 -2.25
CA ASN A 180 -17.90 8.69 -3.11
C ASN A 180 -17.81 7.68 -4.27
N GLN A 181 -16.66 7.04 -4.50
CA GLN A 181 -16.46 6.04 -5.57
C GLN A 181 -16.35 4.62 -5.02
N ILE A 182 -17.11 4.30 -3.98
CA ILE A 182 -17.06 2.97 -3.37
C ILE A 182 -17.86 1.99 -4.24
N ILE A 183 -17.18 0.95 -4.71
CA ILE A 183 -17.75 -0.05 -5.63
C ILE A 183 -18.71 -1.01 -4.89
N TYR A 184 -18.50 -1.25 -3.59
CA TYR A 184 -19.33 -2.13 -2.77
C TYR A 184 -20.12 -1.35 -1.70
N SER A 185 -21.45 -1.33 -1.83
CA SER A 185 -22.36 -0.67 -0.89
C SER A 185 -22.15 -1.09 0.58
N SER A 186 -21.85 -2.37 0.82
CA SER A 186 -21.55 -2.93 2.15
C SER A 186 -20.26 -2.41 2.79
N MET A 187 -19.35 -1.82 2.02
CA MET A 187 -18.07 -1.30 2.51
C MET A 187 -18.11 0.19 2.89
N HIS A 188 -19.21 0.90 2.61
CA HIS A 188 -19.28 2.35 2.80
C HIS A 188 -18.99 2.80 4.24
N SER A 189 -19.53 2.10 5.23
CA SER A 189 -19.28 2.39 6.66
C SER A 189 -17.83 2.08 7.05
N ALA A 190 -17.26 0.97 6.57
CA ALA A 190 -15.88 0.57 6.82
C ALA A 190 -14.90 1.56 6.18
N THR A 191 -15.15 1.99 4.94
CA THR A 191 -14.35 2.99 4.23
C THR A 191 -14.37 4.33 4.96
N ARG A 192 -15.54 4.87 5.30
CA ARG A 192 -15.64 6.16 6.01
C ARG A 192 -14.90 6.11 7.35
N ARG A 193 -15.11 5.04 8.12
CA ARG A 193 -14.37 4.77 9.35
C ARG A 193 -12.86 4.77 9.11
N ARG A 194 -12.39 4.18 8.01
CA ARG A 194 -10.96 4.09 7.70
C ARG A 194 -10.31 5.43 7.37
N PHE A 195 -10.99 6.31 6.66
CA PHE A 195 -10.50 7.69 6.45
C PHE A 195 -10.38 8.42 7.80
N GLU A 196 -11.36 8.30 8.69
CA GLU A 196 -11.27 8.86 10.05
C GLU A 196 -10.13 8.25 10.87
N GLU A 197 -9.95 6.94 10.81
CA GLU A 197 -8.82 6.26 11.47
C GLU A 197 -7.47 6.70 10.90
N PHE A 198 -7.38 6.94 9.58
CA PHE A 198 -6.16 7.47 8.95
C PHE A 198 -5.84 8.88 9.43
N LYS A 199 -6.84 9.77 9.47
CA LYS A 199 -6.71 11.14 10.01
C LYS A 199 -6.19 11.12 11.45
N LYS A 200 -6.79 10.28 12.30
CA LYS A 200 -6.36 10.12 13.70
C LYS A 200 -4.95 9.54 13.80
N TRP A 201 -4.62 8.54 12.99
CA TRP A 201 -3.31 7.90 13.01
C TRP A 201 -2.18 8.83 12.59
N LYS A 202 -2.36 9.60 11.52
CA LYS A 202 -1.35 10.55 11.01
C LYS A 202 -1.50 11.96 11.54
N GLN A 203 -2.48 12.21 12.40
CA GLN A 203 -2.79 13.52 12.97
C GLN A 203 -2.98 14.58 11.86
N ILE A 204 -3.79 14.22 10.85
CA ILE A 204 -4.09 15.08 9.70
C ILE A 204 -5.51 15.63 9.87
N GLU A 205 -5.68 16.94 9.72
CA GLU A 205 -6.99 17.57 9.61
C GLU A 205 -7.54 17.46 8.18
N GLU A 206 -8.82 17.13 8.02
CA GLU A 206 -9.46 17.03 6.71
C GLU A 206 -9.74 18.41 6.14
N THR A 207 -9.21 18.70 4.95
CA THR A 207 -9.67 19.82 4.14
C THR A 207 -10.71 19.30 3.14
N SER A 208 -11.99 19.51 3.43
CA SER A 208 -13.08 19.10 2.55
C SER A 208 -13.19 20.03 1.35
N PHE A 209 -13.07 19.49 0.14
CA PHE A 209 -13.28 20.23 -1.11
C PHE A 209 -14.77 20.17 -1.51
N SER A 210 -15.46 21.32 -1.56
CA SER A 210 -16.83 21.38 -2.07
C SER A 210 -16.87 21.20 -3.59
N SER A 211 -17.37 20.05 -4.01
CA SER A 211 -18.10 19.77 -5.26
C SER A 211 -17.91 20.77 -6.42
N THR A 212 -16.86 20.61 -7.20
CA THR A 212 -16.88 20.99 -8.62
C THR A 212 -16.11 19.95 -9.41
N ASN A 213 -16.66 19.51 -10.55
CA ASN A 213 -16.05 18.50 -11.41
C ASN A 213 -14.63 18.92 -11.84
N PHE A 214 -13.61 18.38 -11.15
CA PHE A 214 -12.21 18.74 -11.33
C PHE A 214 -11.58 18.06 -12.56
N ARG A 215 -11.89 18.58 -13.76
CA ARG A 215 -10.89 18.65 -14.84
C ARG A 215 -10.08 19.94 -14.61
N CYS A 216 -9.08 19.87 -13.72
CA CYS A 216 -8.32 21.04 -13.23
C CYS A 216 -7.44 21.70 -14.29
N LYS A 217 -7.42 23.05 -14.25
CA LYS A 217 -6.35 23.93 -14.77
C LYS A 217 -5.12 23.87 -13.85
N ASP A 218 -3.94 24.15 -14.38
CA ASP A 218 -2.64 23.86 -13.74
C ASP A 218 -2.37 24.59 -12.40
N ASP A 219 -3.05 25.69 -12.10
CA ASP A 219 -2.80 26.51 -10.89
C ASP A 219 -3.28 25.84 -9.58
N GLU A 220 -4.39 25.08 -9.59
CA GLU A 220 -4.87 24.37 -8.40
C GLU A 220 -3.98 23.18 -8.01
N ILE A 221 -3.30 22.58 -9.00
CA ILE A 221 -2.35 21.49 -8.76
C ILE A 221 -1.12 22.03 -8.03
N LEU A 222 -0.64 23.21 -8.40
CA LEU A 222 0.47 23.89 -7.74
C LEU A 222 0.13 24.26 -6.30
N LEU A 223 -1.08 24.78 -6.05
CA LEU A 223 -1.51 25.13 -4.70
C LEU A 223 -1.69 23.89 -3.81
N PHE A 224 -2.31 22.82 -4.32
CA PHE A 224 -2.40 21.54 -3.60
C PHE A 224 -1.02 20.89 -3.39
N ALA A 225 -0.12 20.97 -4.37
CA ALA A 225 1.26 20.53 -4.23
C ALA A 225 1.99 21.31 -3.13
N ASN A 226 1.82 22.63 -3.06
CA ASN A 226 2.40 23.47 -1.99
C ASN A 226 1.91 23.08 -0.60
N CYS A 227 0.61 22.79 -0.45
CA CYS A 227 0.05 22.34 0.83
C CYS A 227 0.59 20.97 1.25
N LEU A 228 0.73 20.04 0.28
CA LEU A 228 1.40 18.76 0.47
C LEU A 228 2.91 18.87 0.73
N LEU A 229 3.56 19.95 0.29
CA LEU A 229 4.98 20.20 0.50
C LEU A 229 5.28 20.66 1.93
N ASN A 230 4.41 21.53 2.47
CA ASN A 230 4.65 22.16 3.77
C ASN A 230 3.89 21.50 4.92
N ALA A 231 3.12 20.43 4.67
CA ALA A 231 2.17 19.86 5.61
C ALA A 231 1.19 20.91 6.18
N THR A 232 0.94 21.97 5.42
CA THR A 232 0.02 23.06 5.78
C THR A 232 -1.35 22.80 5.16
N PRO A 233 -2.45 23.14 5.86
CA PRO A 233 -3.80 23.07 5.29
C PRO A 233 -3.90 23.85 3.98
N TYR A 234 -4.67 23.32 3.02
CA TYR A 234 -4.98 24.05 1.79
C TYR A 234 -6.00 25.15 2.07
N ASN A 235 -5.57 26.40 1.96
CA ASN A 235 -6.47 27.55 1.98
C ASN A 235 -6.56 28.09 0.56
N LYS A 236 -7.76 28.01 -0.03
CA LYS A 236 -8.03 28.59 -1.35
C LYS A 236 -7.76 30.10 -1.25
N VAL A 237 -6.88 30.62 -2.09
CA VAL A 237 -6.79 32.08 -2.26
C VAL A 237 -8.10 32.50 -2.92
N GLU A 238 -8.99 33.15 -2.17
CA GLU A 238 -10.14 33.82 -2.74
C GLU A 238 -9.60 34.97 -3.59
N ASN A 239 -9.43 34.71 -4.88
CA ASN A 239 -9.24 35.78 -5.85
C ASN A 239 -10.58 36.53 -5.97
N SER A 240 -10.62 37.72 -5.36
CA SER A 240 -11.55 38.81 -5.65
C SER A 240 -11.57 39.16 -7.13
#